data_AF-A0A831W3G9-F1
#
_entry.id   AF-A0A831W3G9-F1
#
_cell.length_a   1.000
_cell.length_b   1.000
_cell.length_c   1.000
_cell.angle_alpha   90.00
_cell.angle_beta   90.00
_cell.angle_gamma   90.00
#
_symmetry.space_group_name_H-M   'P 1'
#
loop_
_entity.id
_entity.type
_entity.pdbx_description
1 polymer ?
#
loop_
_entity_poly.entity_id
_entity_poly.type
_entity_poly.pdbx_seq_one_letter_code
_entity_poly.pdbx_strand_id
1 'polypeptide(L)'
;NQVQIAHNVYIGAHTAIAGCVGISGSVRIGRRCRIGGGVGVAGHLEIADDVTITGMSLVTKSITRAGVYSSGIAAEPAVRWRRNHARLRRLEDLARRVRELECGLEALRGPAAVAGREDGADD
;
A
#
# COMPACT_ATOMS: atom_id res chain seq x y z
N ASN A 1 26.56 -5.04 2.35
CA ASN A 1 26.07 -4.80 0.97
C ASN A 1 25.96 -6.12 0.24
N GLN A 2 24.78 -6.40 -0.32
CA GLN A 2 24.34 -7.63 -1.00
C GLN A 2 23.16 -7.26 -1.92
N VAL A 3 23.40 -6.45 -2.96
CA VAL A 3 22.34 -6.07 -3.92
C VAL A 3 22.35 -7.08 -5.06
N GLN A 4 21.21 -7.72 -5.31
CA GLN A 4 21.05 -8.68 -6.39
C GLN A 4 20.33 -8.01 -7.58
N ILE A 5 21.03 -7.91 -8.71
CA ILE A 5 20.47 -7.48 -9.99
C ILE A 5 20.42 -8.69 -10.91
N ALA A 6 19.21 -9.15 -11.24
CA ALA A 6 19.02 -10.28 -12.13
C ALA A 6 19.26 -9.92 -13.61
N HIS A 7 19.04 -10.89 -14.49
CA HIS A 7 19.23 -10.73 -15.93
C HIS A 7 18.27 -9.69 -16.53
N ASN A 8 18.76 -8.91 -17.49
CA ASN A 8 17.97 -7.93 -18.27
C ASN A 8 17.32 -6.81 -17.44
N VAL A 9 17.80 -6.55 -16.23
CA VAL A 9 17.34 -5.39 -15.45
C VAL A 9 17.89 -4.12 -16.08
N TYR A 10 17.03 -3.11 -16.22
CA TYR A 10 17.41 -1.75 -16.60
C TYR A 10 17.22 -0.83 -15.40
N ILE A 11 18.22 0.02 -15.11
CA ILE A 11 18.18 1.00 -14.04
C ILE A 11 18.46 2.38 -14.63
N GLY A 12 17.51 3.29 -14.50
CA GLY A 12 17.63 4.65 -14.98
C GLY A 12 18.66 5.48 -14.21
N ALA A 13 19.10 6.56 -14.84
CA ALA A 13 20.11 7.45 -14.31
C ALA A 13 19.74 8.04 -12.93
N HIS A 14 20.75 8.22 -12.08
CA HIS A 14 20.64 8.80 -10.73
C HIS A 14 19.71 8.04 -9.77
N THR A 15 19.39 6.77 -10.06
CA THR A 15 18.67 5.91 -9.14
C THR A 15 19.62 5.35 -8.07
N ALA A 16 19.24 5.49 -6.81
CA ALA A 16 19.98 4.99 -5.66
C ALA A 16 19.34 3.69 -5.14
N ILE A 17 20.17 2.67 -4.88
CA ILE A 17 19.72 1.36 -4.39
C ILE A 17 20.48 1.04 -3.10
N ALA A 18 19.75 0.89 -2.00
CA ALA A 18 20.32 0.53 -0.71
C ALA A 18 20.65 -0.97 -0.61
N GLY A 19 21.32 -1.39 0.46
CA GLY A 19 21.76 -2.77 0.66
C GLY A 19 20.62 -3.79 0.77
N CYS A 20 20.92 -5.06 0.46
CA CYS A 20 20.00 -6.20 0.56
C CYS A 20 18.76 -6.10 -0.32
N VAL A 21 18.82 -5.29 -1.39
CA VAL A 21 17.76 -5.21 -2.40
C VAL A 21 17.90 -6.36 -3.39
N GLY A 22 16.77 -7.00 -3.73
CA GLY A 22 16.71 -8.02 -4.77
C GLY A 22 15.78 -7.59 -5.92
N ILE A 23 16.31 -7.50 -7.13
CA ILE A 23 15.56 -7.13 -8.33
C ILE A 23 15.56 -8.32 -9.30
N SER A 24 14.37 -8.85 -9.59
CA SER A 24 14.19 -9.97 -10.51
C SER A 24 14.31 -9.55 -11.98
N GLY A 25 14.38 -10.54 -12.87
CA GLY A 25 14.75 -10.35 -14.26
C GLY A 25 13.79 -9.47 -15.05
N SER A 26 14.31 -8.78 -16.07
CA SER A 26 13.56 -7.93 -17.00
C SER A 26 12.78 -6.78 -16.34
N VAL A 27 13.16 -6.37 -15.13
CA VAL A 27 12.59 -5.18 -14.48
C VAL A 27 13.19 -3.91 -15.08
N ARG A 28 12.36 -2.89 -15.29
CA ARG A 28 12.79 -1.56 -15.75
C ARG A 28 12.52 -0.54 -14.66
N ILE A 29 13.57 -0.01 -14.05
CA ILE A 29 13.49 1.06 -13.05
C ILE A 29 13.82 2.40 -13.73
N GLY A 30 12.97 3.40 -13.49
CA GLY A 30 13.13 4.76 -13.97
C GLY A 30 14.34 5.50 -13.36
N ARG A 31 14.40 6.79 -13.67
CA ARG A 31 15.44 7.73 -13.22
C ARG A 31 15.10 8.31 -11.85
N ARG A 32 16.15 8.71 -11.10
CA ARG A 32 16.04 9.40 -9.80
C ARG A 32 15.21 8.63 -8.75
N CYS A 33 15.13 7.32 -8.89
CA CYS A 33 14.43 6.48 -7.94
C CYS A 33 15.28 6.26 -6.68
N ARG A 34 14.63 6.00 -5.55
CA ARG A 34 15.28 5.62 -4.29
C ARG A 34 14.71 4.31 -3.80
N ILE A 35 15.51 3.25 -3.86
CA ILE A 35 15.11 1.90 -3.47
C ILE A 35 15.67 1.62 -2.09
N GLY A 36 14.81 1.58 -1.08
CA GLY A 36 15.16 1.33 0.32
C GLY A 36 15.74 -0.05 0.57
N GLY A 37 16.43 -0.22 1.71
CA GLY A 37 17.14 -1.46 2.01
C GLY A 37 16.19 -2.64 2.18
N GLY A 38 16.61 -3.84 1.75
CA GLY A 38 15.77 -5.05 1.88
C GLY A 38 14.56 -5.10 0.97
N VAL A 39 14.44 -4.19 -0.01
CA VAL A 39 13.33 -4.20 -0.97
C VAL A 39 13.46 -5.39 -1.93
N GLY A 40 12.35 -6.09 -2.15
CA GLY A 40 12.21 -7.09 -3.20
C GLY A 40 11.38 -6.56 -4.37
N VAL A 41 11.80 -6.82 -5.60
CA VAL A 41 11.06 -6.46 -6.83
C VAL A 41 10.82 -7.71 -7.67
N ALA A 42 9.55 -8.04 -7.93
CA ALA A 42 9.18 -9.14 -8.80
C ALA A 42 9.58 -8.88 -10.26
N GLY A 43 9.64 -9.94 -11.08
CA GLY A 43 10.17 -9.87 -12.45
C GLY A 43 9.21 -9.17 -13.41
N HIS A 44 9.74 -8.68 -14.53
CA HIS A 44 8.97 -8.10 -15.63
C HIS A 44 8.12 -6.87 -15.25
N LEU A 45 8.55 -6.11 -14.23
CA LEU A 45 7.86 -4.91 -13.78
C LEU A 45 8.48 -3.63 -14.34
N GLU A 46 7.68 -2.59 -14.43
CA GLU A 46 8.14 -1.23 -14.70
C GLU A 46 7.92 -0.33 -13.49
N ILE A 47 8.92 0.46 -13.15
CA ILE A 47 8.88 1.47 -12.09
C ILE A 47 9.16 2.82 -12.74
N ALA A 48 8.22 3.77 -12.62
CA ALA A 48 8.33 5.11 -13.17
C ALA A 48 9.52 5.90 -12.58
N ASP A 49 9.84 7.01 -13.22
CA ASP A 49 10.82 7.98 -12.72
C ASP A 49 10.34 8.58 -11.38
N ASP A 50 11.28 9.04 -10.55
CA ASP A 50 11.02 9.73 -9.27
C ASP A 50 10.22 8.91 -8.23
N VAL A 51 10.35 7.58 -8.27
CA VAL A 51 9.74 6.67 -7.30
C VAL A 51 10.67 6.44 -6.10
N THR A 52 10.13 6.56 -4.90
CA THR A 52 10.79 6.15 -3.65
C THR A 52 10.07 4.93 -3.08
N ILE A 53 10.80 3.85 -2.86
CA ILE A 53 10.29 2.62 -2.25
C ILE A 53 10.92 2.50 -0.87
N THR A 54 10.08 2.50 0.18
CA THR A 54 10.57 2.40 1.55
C THR A 54 11.12 1.00 1.84
N GLY A 55 12.04 0.91 2.79
CA GLY A 55 12.76 -0.33 3.11
C GLY A 55 11.82 -1.49 3.47
N MET A 56 12.27 -2.71 3.20
CA MET A 56 11.53 -3.96 3.43
C MET A 56 10.19 -4.06 2.68
N SER A 57 10.00 -3.27 1.61
CA SER A 57 8.83 -3.41 0.73
C SER A 57 9.03 -4.50 -0.31
N LEU A 58 7.92 -5.12 -0.74
CA LEU A 58 7.84 -6.10 -1.81
C LEU A 58 6.97 -5.55 -2.94
N VAL A 59 7.59 -5.27 -4.08
CA VAL A 59 6.93 -4.74 -5.28
C VAL A 59 6.47 -5.90 -6.14
N THR A 60 5.15 -6.10 -6.24
CA THR A 60 4.53 -7.20 -7.00
C THR A 60 3.79 -6.73 -8.26
N LYS A 61 3.65 -5.42 -8.44
CA LYS A 61 2.98 -4.79 -9.58
C LYS A 61 3.77 -3.57 -10.03
N SER A 62 3.68 -3.23 -11.32
CA SER A 62 4.31 -2.04 -11.88
C SER A 62 3.83 -0.77 -11.17
N ILE A 63 4.75 0.19 -11.01
CA ILE A 63 4.50 1.50 -10.40
C ILE A 63 4.56 2.52 -11.52
N THR A 64 3.40 3.00 -11.97
CA THR A 64 3.29 3.90 -13.13
C THR A 64 3.23 5.38 -12.77
N ARG A 65 3.27 5.72 -11.48
CA ARG A 65 3.21 7.09 -10.98
C ARG A 65 4.39 7.35 -10.05
N ALA A 66 4.98 8.54 -10.16
CA ALA A 66 5.96 9.01 -9.20
C ALA A 66 5.35 9.11 -7.79
N GLY A 67 6.18 8.97 -6.76
CA GLY A 67 5.72 9.06 -5.38
C GLY A 67 6.44 8.11 -4.43
N VAL A 68 5.89 7.97 -3.22
CA VAL A 68 6.44 7.13 -2.14
C VAL A 68 5.56 5.90 -1.95
N TYR A 69 6.17 4.72 -1.98
CA TYR A 69 5.50 3.43 -1.89
C TYR A 69 6.06 2.60 -0.73
N SER A 70 5.17 1.88 -0.04
CA SER A 70 5.48 1.07 1.14
C SER A 70 4.61 -0.18 1.17
N SER A 71 5.16 -1.32 1.61
CA SER A 71 4.36 -2.55 1.77
C SER A 71 4.73 -3.43 2.98
N GLY A 72 5.67 -2.98 3.83
CA GLY A 72 6.08 -3.70 5.04
C GLY A 72 5.13 -3.49 6.21
N ILE A 73 4.98 -4.50 7.07
CA ILE A 73 4.30 -4.38 8.38
C ILE A 73 5.37 -4.17 9.45
N ALA A 74 5.18 -3.16 10.30
CA ALA A 74 6.08 -2.87 11.41
C ALA A 74 6.17 -4.07 12.38
N ALA A 75 7.35 -4.26 12.96
CA ALA A 75 7.54 -5.29 13.98
C ALA A 75 6.61 -5.02 15.18
N GLU A 76 5.94 -6.08 15.65
CA GLU A 76 5.09 -6.06 16.83
C GLU A 76 5.36 -7.34 17.67
N PRO A 77 5.03 -7.36 18.98
CA PRO A 77 5.08 -8.59 19.76
C PRO A 77 4.30 -9.72 19.05
N ALA A 78 4.89 -10.91 18.92
CA ALA A 78 4.39 -11.96 18.04
C ALA A 78 2.91 -12.33 18.26
N VAL A 79 2.44 -12.29 19.51
CA VAL A 79 1.02 -12.51 19.86
C VAL A 79 0.13 -11.43 19.25
N ARG A 80 0.52 -10.16 19.36
CA ARG A 80 -0.20 -9.02 18.78
C ARG A 80 -0.16 -9.08 17.26
N TRP A 81 1.02 -9.33 16.69
CA TRP A 81 1.20 -9.45 15.24
C TRP A 81 0.29 -10.53 14.65
N ARG A 82 0.31 -11.76 15.20
CA ARG A 82 -0.54 -12.86 14.71
C ARG A 82 -2.02 -12.52 14.77
N ARG A 83 -2.47 -11.90 15.87
CA ARG A 83 -3.86 -11.48 16.04
C ARG A 83 -4.25 -10.43 15.00
N ASN A 84 -3.40 -9.42 14.77
CA ASN A 84 -3.65 -8.36 13.80
C ASN A 84 -3.64 -8.90 12.36
N HIS A 85 -2.67 -9.76 12.02
CA HIS A 85 -2.59 -10.41 10.73
C HIS A 85 -3.83 -11.30 10.43
N ALA A 86 -4.32 -12.04 11.43
CA ALA A 86 -5.54 -12.82 11.30
C ALA A 86 -6.79 -11.94 11.06
N ARG A 87 -6.83 -10.73 11.63
CA ARG A 87 -7.91 -9.76 11.39
C ARG A 87 -7.87 -9.19 9.97
N LEU A 88 -6.69 -8.91 9.43
CA LEU A 88 -6.53 -8.46 8.04
C LEU A 88 -7.12 -9.47 7.04
N ARG A 89 -6.98 -10.78 7.30
CA ARG A 89 -7.59 -11.83 6.46
C ARG A 89 -9.12 -11.85 6.50
N ARG A 90 -9.75 -11.25 7.52
CA ARG A 90 -11.21 -11.15 7.67
C ARG A 90 -11.75 -9.76 7.32
N LEU A 91 -10.90 -8.88 6.78
CA LEU A 91 -11.27 -7.48 6.55
C LEU A 91 -12.42 -7.35 5.54
N GLU A 92 -12.46 -8.21 4.53
CA GLU A 92 -13.53 -8.23 3.53
C GLU A 92 -14.89 -8.61 4.14
N ASP A 93 -14.93 -9.65 4.98
CA ASP A 93 -16.14 -10.04 5.71
C ASP A 93 -16.61 -8.94 6.67
N LEU A 94 -15.69 -8.28 7.35
CA LEU A 94 -16.02 -7.13 8.20
C LEU A 94 -16.62 -5.99 7.37
N ALA A 95 -16.01 -5.65 6.24
CA ALA A 95 -16.52 -4.61 5.34
C ALA A 95 -17.92 -4.96 4.80
N ARG A 96 -18.17 -6.23 4.48
CA ARG A 96 -19.51 -6.70 4.07
C ARG A 96 -20.53 -6.54 5.19
N ARG A 97 -20.22 -7.02 6.40
CA ARG A 97 -21.10 -6.90 7.57
C ARG A 97 -21.40 -5.45 7.95
N VAL A 98 -20.41 -4.55 7.84
CA VAL A 98 -20.61 -3.12 8.08
C VAL A 98 -21.60 -2.53 7.08
N ARG A 99 -21.45 -2.82 5.77
CA ARG A 99 -22.41 -2.37 4.75
C ARG A 99 -23.83 -2.90 4.99
N GLU A 100 -23.97 -4.17 5.36
CA GLU A 100 -25.27 -4.77 5.70
C GLU A 100 -25.93 -4.06 6.90
N LEU A 101 -25.14 -3.72 7.92
CA LEU A 101 -25.62 -2.98 9.10
C LEU A 101 -25.98 -1.52 8.76
N GLU A 102 -25.17 -0.83 7.95
CA GLU A 102 -25.45 0.55 7.50
C GLU A 102 -26.76 0.61 6.71
N CYS A 103 -26.95 -0.30 5.75
CA CYS A 103 -28.19 -0.42 4.99
C CYS A 103 -29.41 -0.73 5.89
N GLY A 104 -29.25 -1.64 6.84
CA GLY A 104 -30.30 -1.95 7.82
C GLY A 104 -30.65 -0.75 8.72
N LEU A 105 -29.67 0.04 9.13
CA LEU A 105 -29.88 1.24 9.94
C LEU A 105 -30.60 2.34 9.15
N GLU A 106 -30.28 2.53 7.87
CA GLU A 106 -30.99 3.44 6.98
C GLU A 106 -32.46 3.04 6.81
N ALA A 107 -32.73 1.75 6.61
CA ALA A 107 -34.08 1.22 6.51
C ALA A 107 -34.89 1.43 7.81
N LEU A 108 -34.25 1.31 8.98
CA LEU A 108 -34.87 1.56 10.29
C LEU A 108 -35.07 3.04 10.59
N ARG A 109 -34.22 3.92 10.04
CA ARG A 109 -34.33 5.37 10.28
C ARG A 109 -35.53 6.00 9.56
N GLY A 110 -35.92 5.50 8.39
CA GLY A 110 -37.06 6.03 7.62
C GLY A 110 -36.99 7.55 7.36
N PRO A 111 -37.91 8.15 6.58
CA PRO A 111 -37.88 9.58 6.27
C PRO A 111 -38.14 10.54 7.46
N ALA A 112 -38.29 10.04 8.70
CA ALA A 112 -38.72 10.84 9.84
C ALA A 112 -37.58 11.54 10.63
N ALA A 113 -36.31 11.31 10.31
CA ALA A 113 -35.18 11.86 11.08
C ALA A 113 -34.52 13.12 10.49
N VAL A 114 -35.01 13.65 9.35
CA VAL A 114 -34.46 14.87 8.73
C VAL A 114 -35.28 16.13 9.09
N ALA A 115 -36.44 16.00 9.74
CA ALA A 115 -37.32 17.10 10.09
C ALA A 115 -36.95 17.81 11.42
N GLY A 116 -35.66 17.99 11.72
CA GLY A 116 -35.21 18.57 12.99
C GLY A 116 -33.99 19.51 12.90
N ARG A 117 -33.62 19.98 11.71
CA ARG A 117 -32.75 21.15 11.59
C ARG A 117 -33.63 22.33 11.18
N GLU A 118 -34.32 22.90 12.16
CA GLU A 118 -34.85 24.25 12.03
C GLU A 118 -33.67 25.21 11.86
N ASP A 119 -33.83 26.06 10.86
CA ASP A 119 -33.01 27.23 10.60
C ASP A 119 -32.90 28.09 11.87
N GLY A 120 -31.68 28.19 12.39
CA GLY A 120 -31.27 29.25 13.29
C GLY A 120 -30.33 30.19 12.54
N ALA A 121 -30.89 31.22 11.91
CA ALA A 121 -30.17 32.43 11.55
C ALA A 121 -29.87 33.26 12.82
N ASP A 122 -28.91 34.18 12.69
CA ASP A 122 -28.48 35.27 13.60
C ASP A 122 -27.48 34.90 14.73
N ASP A 123 -26.17 35.00 14.44
CA ASP A 123 -25.33 36.23 14.56
C ASP A 123 -23.85 35.96 14.21
#